data_AF-A0A1J6W4K6-F1
#
_entry.id   AF-A0A1J6W4K6-F1
#
_cell.length_a   1.000
_cell.length_b   1.000
_cell.length_c   1.000
_cell.angle_alpha   90.00
_cell.angle_beta   90.00
_cell.angle_gamma   90.00
#
_symmetry.space_group_name_H-M   'P 1'
#
loop_
_entity.id
_entity.type
_entity.pdbx_description
1 polymer ?
#
loop_
_entity_poly.entity_id
_entity_poly.type
_entity_poly.pdbx_seq_one_letter_code
_entity_poly.pdbx_strand_id
1 'polypeptide(L)' 'MRALKEKFIYFIFVIFIFIVLWKMTASLRDAFIPWNYKTDLIGLFVVIPLLAAAAFIIAGVMFKVIKNSRKIEK' A
#
# COMPACT_ATOMS: atom_id res chain seq x y z
N MET A 1 -17.13 13.46 14.15
CA MET A 1 -17.38 12.72 12.88
C MET A 1 -16.43 13.07 11.73
N ARG A 2 -16.05 14.35 11.47
CA ARG A 2 -15.12 14.71 10.37
C ARG A 2 -13.77 13.98 10.42
N ALA A 3 -13.09 13.98 11.57
CA ALA A 3 -11.80 13.29 11.71
C ALA A 3 -11.88 11.77 11.52
N LEU A 4 -13.02 11.15 11.86
CA LEU A 4 -13.23 9.71 11.68
C LEU A 4 -13.39 9.38 10.19
N LYS A 5 -14.10 10.23 9.42
CA LYS A 5 -14.26 10.10 7.97
C LYS A 5 -12.92 10.24 7.24
N GLU A 6 -12.08 11.20 7.64
CA GLU A 6 -10.74 11.36 7.05
C GLU A 6 -9.84 10.15 7.29
N LYS A 7 -9.83 9.60 8.51
CA LYS A 7 -9.09 8.36 8.82
C LYS A 7 -9.61 7.17 8.03
N PHE A 8 -10.93 7.06 7.85
CA PHE A 8 -11.54 5.99 7.08
C PHE A 8 -11.17 6.07 5.59
N ILE A 9 -11.23 7.27 4.99
CA ILE A 9 -10.82 7.49 3.59
C ILE A 9 -9.32 7.19 3.42
N TYR A 10 -8.49 7.61 4.38
CA TYR A 10 -7.06 7.27 4.39
C TYR A 10 -6.84 5.75 4.38
N PHE A 11 -7.56 5.03 5.23
CA PHE A 11 -7.44 3.56 5.32
C PHE A 11 -7.89 2.87 4.02
N ILE A 12 -8.97 3.32 3.39
CA ILE A 12 -9.40 2.83 2.07
C ILE A 12 -8.28 3.04 1.03
N PHE A 13 -7.64 4.21 1.05
CA PHE A 13 -6.53 4.52 0.15
C PHE A 13 -5.32 3.60 0.38
N VAL A 14 -4.98 3.31 1.64
CA VAL A 14 -3.92 2.36 1.98
C VAL A 14 -4.24 0.98 1.44
N ILE A 15 -5.47 0.47 1.65
CA ILE A 15 -5.90 -0.82 1.11
C ILE A 15 -5.80 -0.83 -0.42
N PHE A 16 -6.25 0.23 -1.08
CA PHE A 16 -6.15 0.34 -2.53
C PHE A 16 -4.70 0.25 -3.02
N ILE A 17 -3.79 1.02 -2.42
CA ILE A 17 -2.36 0.99 -2.77
C ILE A 17 -1.77 -0.40 -2.50
N PHE A 18 -2.12 -1.02 -1.37
CA PHE A 18 -1.69 -2.38 -1.05
C PHE A 18 -2.12 -3.38 -2.11
N ILE A 19 -3.38 -3.34 -2.55
CA ILE A 19 -3.89 -4.24 -3.61
C ILE A 19 -3.13 -4.05 -4.92
N VAL A 20 -2.85 -2.80 -5.30
CA VAL A 20 -2.08 -2.49 -6.52
C VAL A 20 -0.67 -3.05 -6.41
N LEU A 21 0.03 -2.79 -5.30
CA LEU A 21 1.37 -3.29 -5.04
C LEU A 21 1.40 -4.82 -5.02
N TRP A 22 0.43 -5.46 -4.36
CA TRP A 22 0.28 -6.91 -4.32
C TRP A 22 0.12 -7.51 -5.71
N LYS A 23 -0.73 -6.91 -6.55
CA LYS A 23 -0.91 -7.37 -7.94
C LYS A 23 0.38 -7.25 -8.75
N MET A 24 1.11 -6.15 -8.62
CA MET A 24 2.41 -5.99 -9.30
C MET A 24 3.41 -7.06 -8.84
N THR A 25 3.49 -7.30 -7.53
CA THR A 25 4.37 -8.34 -6.99
C THR A 25 3.93 -9.75 -7.40
N ALA A 26 2.63 -10.02 -7.49
CA ALA A 26 2.11 -11.29 -7.99
C ALA A 26 2.51 -11.52 -9.45
N SER A 27 2.37 -10.52 -10.32
CA SER A 27 2.82 -10.62 -11.72
C SER A 27 4.33 -10.87 -11.84
N LEU A 28 5.14 -10.20 -11.01
CA LEU A 28 6.59 -10.45 -10.97
C LEU A 28 6.91 -11.84 -10.43
N ARG A 29 6.16 -12.28 -9.42
CA ARG A 29 6.31 -13.62 -8.84
C ARG A 29 6.01 -14.68 -9.88
N ASP A 30 4.90 -14.58 -10.60
CA ASP A 30 4.50 -15.55 -11.61
C ASP A 30 5.50 -15.63 -12.78
N ALA A 31 6.18 -14.51 -13.09
CA ALA A 31 7.17 -14.46 -14.17
C ALA A 31 8.55 -15.01 -13.77
N PHE A 32 8.98 -14.83 -12.51
CA PHE A 32 10.38 -15.07 -12.10
C PHE A 32 10.54 -16.12 -11.00
N ILE A 33 9.49 -16.48 -10.27
CA ILE A 33 9.58 -17.31 -9.06
C ILE A 33 8.73 -18.58 -9.23
N PRO A 34 9.35 -19.77 -9.21
CA PRO A 34 8.60 -21.02 -9.24
C PRO A 34 7.70 -21.17 -8.01
N TRP A 35 6.54 -21.77 -8.23
CA TRP A 35 5.57 -22.11 -7.18
C TRP A 35 6.15 -23.20 -6.27
N ASN A 36 6.76 -22.77 -5.16
CA ASN A 36 7.38 -23.62 -4.15
C ASN A 36 7.01 -23.14 -2.75
N TYR A 37 6.75 -24.08 -1.84
CA TYR A 37 6.23 -23.79 -0.50
C TYR A 37 7.14 -22.84 0.32
N LYS A 38 8.47 -22.94 0.13
CA LYS A 38 9.43 -22.05 0.82
C LYS A 38 9.24 -20.60 0.38
N THR A 39 8.97 -20.39 -0.90
CA THR A 39 8.77 -19.05 -1.47
C THR A 39 7.39 -18.50 -1.16
N ASP A 40 6.38 -19.36 -1.00
CA ASP A 40 5.07 -18.97 -0.45
C ASP A 40 5.18 -18.43 0.98
N LEU A 41 5.96 -19.08 1.84
CA LEU A 41 6.21 -18.61 3.20
C LEU A 41 6.92 -17.25 3.21
N ILE A 42 7.89 -17.03 2.32
CA ILE A 42 8.53 -15.72 2.16
C ILE A 42 7.52 -14.68 1.66
N GLY A 43 6.66 -15.05 0.71
CA GLY A 43 5.56 -14.20 0.25
C GLY A 43 4.65 -13.77 1.40
N LEU A 44 4.27 -14.71 2.27
CA LEU A 44 3.35 -14.45 3.37
C LEU A 44 3.99 -13.62 4.49
N PHE A 45 5.19 -13.99 4.94
CA PHE A 45 5.80 -13.42 6.15
C PHE A 45 6.73 -12.24 5.90
N VAL A 46 7.23 -12.08 4.68
CA VAL A 46 8.15 -10.98 4.34
C VAL A 46 7.49 -10.00 3.38
N VAL A 47 6.92 -10.50 2.28
CA VAL A 47 6.38 -9.64 1.22
C VAL A 47 5.11 -8.92 1.69
N ILE A 48 4.16 -9.61 2.34
CA ILE A 48 2.94 -8.95 2.84
C ILE A 48 3.24 -7.81 3.83
N PRO A 49 4.04 -8.00 4.91
CA PRO A 49 4.36 -6.91 5.83
C PRO A 49 5.10 -5.75 5.15
N LEU A 50 6.00 -6.07 4.21
CA LEU A 50 6.75 -5.06 3.46
C LEU A 50 5.84 -4.21 2.58
N LEU A 51 4.92 -4.84 1.83
CA LEU A 51 3.97 -4.14 0.98
C LEU A 51 2.96 -3.33 1.80
N ALA A 52 2.55 -3.84 2.97
CA ALA A 52 1.70 -3.10 3.90
C ALA A 52 2.41 -1.82 4.39
N ALA A 53 3.67 -1.93 4.84
CA ALA A 53 4.46 -0.78 5.26
C ALA A 53 4.63 0.24 4.10
N ALA A 54 4.95 -0.23 2.91
CA ALA A 54 5.06 0.62 1.72
C ALA A 54 3.74 1.34 1.40
N ALA A 55 2.61 0.64 1.46
CA ALA A 55 1.29 1.23 1.21
C ALA A 55 0.96 2.36 2.22
N PHE A 56 1.26 2.15 3.51
CA PHE A 56 1.09 3.19 4.53
C PHE A 56 1.99 4.40 4.28
N ILE A 57 3.26 4.20 3.91
CA ILE A 57 4.19 5.29 3.63
C ILE A 57 3.71 6.10 2.41
N ILE A 58 3.37 5.43 1.30
CA ILE A 58 2.92 6.08 0.07
C ILE A 58 1.63 6.86 0.32
N ALA A 59 0.63 6.25 0.97
CA ALA A 59 -0.60 6.94 1.33
C ALA A 59 -0.31 8.16 2.21
N GLY A 60 0.56 8.03 3.21
CA GLY A 60 0.97 9.11 4.09
C GLY A 60 1.59 10.28 3.34
N VAL A 61 2.50 10.00 2.41
CA VAL A 61 3.14 11.00 1.55
C VAL A 61 2.11 11.68 0.63
N MET A 62 1.23 10.92 -0.03
CA MET A 62 0.19 11.46 -0.90
C MET A 62 -0.73 12.43 -0.14
N PHE A 63 -1.24 12.03 1.02
CA PHE A 63 -2.12 12.89 1.82
C PHE A 63 -1.38 14.14 2.34
N LYS A 64 -0.10 14.01 2.70
CA LYS A 64 0.75 15.14 3.09
C LYS A 64 0.89 16.14 1.95
N VAL A 65 1.15 15.68 0.73
CA VAL A 65 1.25 16.51 -0.48
C VAL A 65 -0.08 17.20 -0.80
N ILE A 66 -1.19 16.46 -0.81
CA ILE A 66 -2.53 17.02 -1.06
C ILE A 66 -2.89 18.11 -0.04
N LYS A 67 -2.58 17.88 1.24
CA LYS A 67 -2.84 18.87 2.30
C LYS A 67 -1.96 20.11 2.14
N ASN A 68 -0.71 19.94 1.73
CA ASN A 68 0.20 21.05 1.49
C ASN A 68 -0.22 21.88 0.27
N SER A 69 -0.63 21.23 -0.83
CA SER A 69 -1.12 21.89 -2.03
C SER A 69 -2.37 22.75 -1.76
N ARG A 70 -3.35 22.21 -1.01
CA ARG A 70 -4.54 23.00 -0.61
C ARG A 70 -4.25 24.16 0.34
N LYS A 71 -3.08 24.20 0.98
CA LYS A 71 -2.66 25.31 1.83
C LYS A 71 -1.99 26.43 1.03
N ILE A 72 -1.44 26.12 -0.15
CA ILE A 72 -0.80 27.08 -1.05
C ILE A 72 -1.84 27.82 -1.90
N GLU A 73 -2.99 27.19 -2.17
CA GLU A 73 -4.10 27.75 -2.97
C GLU A 73 -5.05 28.66 -2.17
N LYS A 74 -4.80 28.85 -0.87
CA LYS A 74 -5.55 29.74 0.04
C LYS A 74 -4.75 30.96 0.43
#